data_AF-A0A1C0A7S7-F1
#
_entry.id   AF-A0A1C0A7S7-F1
#
_cell.length_a   1.000
_cell.length_b   1.000
_cell.length_c   1.000
_cell.angle_alpha   90.00
_cell.angle_beta   90.00
_cell.angle_gamma   90.00
#
_symmetry.space_group_name_H-M   'P 1'
#
loop_
_entity.id
_entity.type
_entity.pdbx_description
1 polymer ?
#
loop_
_entity_poly.entity_id
_entity_poly.type
_entity_poly.pdbx_seq_one_letter_code
_entity_poly.pdbx_strand_id
1 'polypeptide(L)'
;MLPVSPDFLEAIKAGTRNFKARIEVTWTDPYLDQSIQVFANEEANISWVKQVADSKESANHKWLSLDGSSTLDGAYYPAPSTKKEADDYQVGWWGSSMSDEDGYFSSPYPTLTVRFFARPVYGLKVVGDDAREEFPQDFDINLYEEEILVHTESIVGNTGVSWQKDISDLQLSSITEMKLIVKRWSHSSKQVKILEFFSSVQEIYDDDQIMQINLLEERELSDGSLPIGNISSNEIDIKLSNIDYRFSAGNINSPLHQKIKVNRKIRAWLGLELPNGIIEYLPLGTFWSGDWSVSEQQIYASTSARDRLELLRKTTFSTSQVYQNITLYKLALIVFDDADIEADEYWIDTELQEFVIPWGYFQPVSHREALRQIAEACGGQVYCDRKNVIRVEGPSFINIKGE
;
A
#
# COMPACT_ATOMS: atom_id res chain seq x y z
N MET A 1 -12.08 -17.17 9.69
CA MET A 1 -13.35 -16.40 9.68
C MET A 1 -13.03 -14.94 9.99
N LEU A 2 -13.65 -14.00 9.28
CA LEU A 2 -13.51 -12.58 9.61
C LEU A 2 -14.19 -12.32 10.96
N PRO A 3 -13.52 -11.65 11.92
CA PRO A 3 -14.19 -11.21 13.14
C PRO A 3 -15.23 -10.15 12.78
N VAL A 4 -16.47 -10.35 13.20
CA VAL A 4 -17.58 -9.41 13.00
C VAL A 4 -18.26 -9.15 14.33
N SER A 5 -18.92 -8.00 14.47
CA SER A 5 -19.64 -7.70 15.71
C SER A 5 -20.83 -8.65 15.92
N PRO A 6 -21.28 -8.85 17.18
CA PRO A 6 -22.53 -9.55 17.45
C PRO A 6 -23.73 -8.90 16.73
N ASP A 7 -23.76 -7.56 16.69
CA ASP A 7 -24.80 -6.79 16.02
C ASP A 7 -24.83 -7.07 14.50
N PHE A 8 -23.66 -7.26 13.88
CA PHE A 8 -23.55 -7.67 12.48
C PHE A 8 -24.17 -9.05 12.24
N LEU A 9 -23.94 -10.01 13.15
CA LEU A 9 -24.52 -11.35 13.07
C LEU A 9 -26.04 -11.35 13.25
N GLU A 10 -26.59 -10.42 14.01
CA GLU A 10 -28.02 -10.23 14.12
C GLU A 10 -28.61 -9.57 12.87
N ALA A 11 -27.97 -8.48 12.42
CA ALA A 11 -28.40 -7.73 11.24
C ALA A 11 -28.38 -8.60 9.96
N ILE A 12 -27.39 -9.49 9.80
CA ILE A 12 -27.33 -10.38 8.63
C ILE A 12 -28.40 -11.49 8.66
N LYS A 13 -28.93 -11.82 9.84
CA LYS A 13 -30.03 -12.78 10.01
C LYS A 13 -31.41 -12.14 9.87
N ALA A 14 -31.48 -10.80 9.90
CA ALA A 14 -32.74 -10.07 9.75
C ALA A 14 -33.40 -10.34 8.38
N GLY A 15 -34.73 -10.19 8.35
CA GLY A 15 -35.54 -10.39 7.14
C GLY A 15 -35.36 -9.30 6.08
N THR A 16 -34.98 -8.08 6.51
CA THR A 16 -34.61 -6.97 5.63
C THR A 16 -33.19 -6.56 5.97
N ARG A 17 -32.32 -6.48 4.97
CA ARG A 17 -30.89 -6.21 5.12
C ARG A 17 -30.53 -5.04 4.23
N ASN A 18 -29.89 -4.03 4.78
CA ASN A 18 -29.41 -2.89 4.00
C ASN A 18 -27.91 -3.04 3.77
N PHE A 19 -27.55 -3.64 2.64
CA PHE A 19 -26.15 -3.76 2.24
C PHE A 19 -25.66 -2.44 1.66
N LYS A 20 -24.41 -2.11 1.97
CA LYS A 20 -23.68 -0.98 1.42
C LYS A 20 -22.42 -1.48 0.74
N ALA A 21 -21.97 -0.80 -0.30
CA ALA A 21 -20.71 -1.08 -0.94
C ALA A 21 -19.78 0.11 -0.81
N ARG A 22 -18.47 -0.16 -0.76
CA ARG A 22 -17.42 0.84 -0.88
C ARG A 22 -16.29 0.28 -1.74
N ILE A 23 -15.77 1.10 -2.65
CA ILE A 23 -14.61 0.77 -3.47
C ILE A 23 -13.63 1.94 -3.37
N GLU A 24 -12.39 1.66 -3.06
CA GLU A 24 -11.27 2.61 -3.15
C GLU A 24 -10.44 2.22 -4.37
N VAL A 25 -10.21 3.18 -5.27
CA VAL A 25 -9.28 3.00 -6.40
C VAL A 25 -8.12 3.96 -6.24
N THR A 26 -6.91 3.41 -6.21
CA THR A 26 -5.66 4.17 -6.31
C THR A 26 -5.32 4.33 -7.79
N TRP A 27 -5.46 5.55 -8.31
CA TRP A 27 -5.24 5.92 -9.72
C TRP A 27 -3.79 6.23 -10.06
N THR A 28 -2.95 6.41 -9.04
CA THR A 28 -1.49 6.35 -9.18
C THR A 28 -1.05 4.90 -9.33
N ASP A 29 0.11 4.68 -9.94
CA ASP A 29 0.64 3.32 -10.06
C ASP A 29 0.90 2.73 -8.66
N PRO A 30 0.52 1.48 -8.39
CA PRO A 30 0.65 0.87 -7.07
C PRO A 30 2.00 0.20 -6.81
N TYR A 31 2.84 0.04 -7.84
CA TYR A 31 4.21 -0.51 -7.76
C TYR A 31 5.27 0.49 -8.17
N LEU A 32 4.92 1.33 -9.14
CA LEU A 32 5.66 2.55 -9.39
C LEU A 32 5.19 3.57 -8.36
N ASP A 33 6.12 4.05 -7.58
CA ASP A 33 6.83 5.10 -8.28
C ASP A 33 8.32 4.81 -8.44
N GLN A 34 8.66 3.93 -9.40
CA GLN A 34 10.04 3.80 -9.91
C GLN A 34 10.50 5.09 -10.61
N SER A 35 9.60 6.06 -10.85
CA SER A 35 9.92 7.41 -11.32
C SER A 35 9.95 8.45 -10.21
N ILE A 36 9.46 8.15 -9.00
CA ILE A 36 9.67 9.04 -7.86
C ILE A 36 11.14 9.02 -7.56
N GLN A 37 11.71 10.20 -7.67
CA GLN A 37 13.02 10.46 -7.13
C GLN A 37 12.84 11.39 -5.96
N VAL A 38 13.02 10.84 -4.76
CA VAL A 38 13.05 11.63 -3.54
C VAL A 38 14.50 12.00 -3.23
N PHE A 39 14.72 13.27 -2.96
CA PHE A 39 16.01 13.81 -2.52
C PHE A 39 15.78 14.74 -1.35
N ALA A 40 16.63 14.68 -0.33
CA ALA A 40 16.69 15.71 0.69
C ALA A 40 17.98 16.52 0.55
N ASN A 41 17.95 17.79 0.95
CA ASN A 41 19.19 18.59 1.02
C ASN A 41 20.10 18.18 2.19
N GLU A 42 19.53 17.50 3.19
CA GLU A 42 20.23 16.96 4.34
C GLU A 42 19.59 15.65 4.82
N GLU A 43 20.42 14.73 5.32
CA GLU A 43 19.98 13.41 5.76
C GLU A 43 20.80 13.00 7.00
N ALA A 44 20.12 12.55 8.04
CA ALA A 44 20.76 11.85 9.15
C ALA A 44 21.19 10.44 8.71
N ASN A 45 22.14 9.85 9.44
CA ASN A 45 22.66 8.50 9.17
C ASN A 45 21.61 7.38 9.22
N ILE A 46 20.46 7.63 9.86
CA ILE A 46 19.35 6.68 10.02
C ILE A 46 18.15 7.02 9.12
N SER A 47 18.32 7.97 8.20
CA SER A 47 17.27 8.46 7.31
C SER A 47 17.04 7.52 6.12
N TRP A 48 15.77 7.24 5.83
CA TRP A 48 15.34 6.43 4.70
C TRP A 48 14.40 7.22 3.81
N VAL A 49 14.97 8.14 3.03
CA VAL A 49 14.24 9.18 2.29
C VAL A 49 13.21 8.63 1.29
N LYS A 50 13.38 7.41 0.78
CA LYS A 50 12.40 6.79 -0.14
C LYS A 50 11.08 6.41 0.53
N GLN A 51 11.07 6.23 1.85
CA GLN A 51 9.88 5.85 2.60
C GLN A 51 8.83 6.97 2.66
N VAL A 52 9.20 8.22 2.40
CA VAL A 52 8.25 9.35 2.45
C VAL A 52 7.18 9.33 1.35
N ALA A 53 7.20 8.34 0.47
CA ALA A 53 6.25 8.18 -0.63
C ALA A 53 5.72 6.74 -0.74
N ASP A 54 5.82 5.95 0.33
CA ASP A 54 5.39 4.54 0.35
C ASP A 54 3.96 4.35 0.89
N SER A 55 3.28 5.44 1.23
CA SER A 55 1.93 5.46 1.79
C SER A 55 1.81 4.86 3.21
N LYS A 56 2.91 4.71 3.95
CA LYS A 56 2.90 4.33 5.38
C LYS A 56 3.04 5.58 6.25
N GLU A 57 1.97 5.89 6.99
CA GLU A 57 1.86 7.13 7.78
C GLU A 57 2.27 6.99 9.25
N SER A 58 2.62 5.79 9.69
CA SER A 58 2.86 5.49 11.11
C SER A 58 4.20 4.81 11.28
N ALA A 59 4.98 5.26 12.26
CA ALA A 59 6.23 4.63 12.64
C ALA A 59 5.97 3.34 13.44
N ASN A 60 6.66 2.26 13.09
CA ASN A 60 6.51 0.98 13.81
C ASN A 60 6.96 1.08 15.27
N HIS A 61 7.98 1.89 15.52
CA HIS A 61 8.60 2.04 16.83
C HIS A 61 9.05 3.48 17.07
N LYS A 62 9.22 3.82 18.35
CA LYS A 62 9.87 5.06 18.75
C LYS A 62 11.38 4.93 18.55
N TRP A 63 11.88 5.39 17.41
CA TRP A 63 13.30 5.24 17.05
C TRP A 63 14.21 6.06 17.94
N LEU A 64 15.35 5.49 18.32
CA LEU A 64 16.33 6.13 19.18
C LEU A 64 17.06 7.26 18.44
N SER A 65 17.08 8.43 19.06
CA SER A 65 17.76 9.64 18.59
C SER A 65 18.79 10.12 19.62
N LEU A 66 19.92 10.64 19.15
CA LEU A 66 20.97 11.22 20.02
C LEU A 66 20.73 12.72 20.33
N ASP A 67 19.49 13.18 20.19
CA ASP A 67 19.04 14.56 20.41
C ASP A 67 18.69 14.87 21.88
N GLY A 68 19.14 14.02 22.80
CA GLY A 68 18.91 14.15 24.25
C GLY A 68 17.50 13.80 24.72
N SER A 69 16.56 13.39 23.85
CA SER A 69 15.23 12.96 24.28
C SER A 69 15.05 11.47 24.49
N SER A 70 16.03 10.65 24.06
CA SER A 70 15.94 9.20 24.23
C SER A 70 16.32 8.78 25.65
N THR A 71 15.45 8.02 26.29
CA THR A 71 15.71 7.38 27.59
C THR A 71 16.03 5.90 27.40
N LEU A 72 16.92 5.34 28.24
CA LEU A 72 17.26 3.91 28.25
C LEU A 72 16.30 3.10 29.12
N ASP A 73 15.01 3.48 29.14
CA ASP A 73 13.94 2.84 29.91
C ASP A 73 13.20 1.74 29.13
N GLY A 74 13.66 1.43 27.92
CA GLY A 74 13.06 0.43 27.03
C GLY A 74 11.95 0.97 26.12
N ALA A 75 11.66 2.27 26.16
CA ALA A 75 10.68 2.89 25.27
C ALA A 75 11.20 3.12 23.84
N TYR A 76 12.52 3.17 23.66
CA TYR A 76 13.17 3.49 22.38
C TYR A 76 13.83 2.27 21.73
N TYR A 77 13.66 2.15 20.41
CA TYR A 77 14.24 1.08 19.60
C TYR A 77 15.42 1.60 18.77
N PRO A 78 16.50 0.83 18.61
CA PRO A 78 17.59 1.21 17.71
C PRO A 78 17.06 1.32 16.27
N ALA A 79 17.41 2.39 15.57
CA ALA A 79 17.03 2.57 14.18
C ALA A 79 17.66 1.49 13.29
N PRO A 80 16.97 1.04 12.22
CA PRO A 80 17.49 0.06 11.29
C PRO A 80 18.76 0.58 10.62
N SER A 81 19.76 -0.29 10.52
CA SER A 81 21.09 0.05 10.01
C SER A 81 21.31 -0.40 8.57
N THR A 82 20.44 -1.27 8.07
CA THR A 82 20.49 -1.81 6.71
C THR A 82 19.18 -1.53 5.98
N LYS A 83 19.24 -1.48 4.65
CA LYS A 83 18.04 -1.28 3.83
C LYS A 83 16.99 -2.36 4.09
N LYS A 84 17.42 -3.63 4.20
CA LYS A 84 16.52 -4.76 4.46
C LYS A 84 15.75 -4.60 5.77
N GLU A 85 16.43 -4.19 6.84
CA GLU A 85 15.76 -3.89 8.12
C GLU A 85 14.84 -2.67 8.00
N ALA A 86 15.20 -1.65 7.22
CA ALA A 86 14.35 -0.49 7.01
C ALA A 86 13.13 -0.83 6.15
N ASP A 87 13.20 -1.76 5.20
CA ASP A 87 12.05 -2.16 4.41
C ASP A 87 10.97 -2.85 5.32
N ASP A 88 11.41 -3.59 6.35
CA ASP A 88 10.55 -4.16 7.40
C ASP A 88 9.92 -3.09 8.35
N TYR A 89 10.52 -1.90 8.48
CA TYR A 89 10.10 -0.87 9.45
C TYR A 89 10.10 0.58 8.93
N GLN A 90 9.03 1.33 9.20
CA GLN A 90 8.88 2.73 8.82
C GLN A 90 9.68 3.68 9.72
N VAL A 91 10.62 4.42 9.12
CA VAL A 91 11.46 5.45 9.75
C VAL A 91 11.25 6.83 9.12
N GLY A 92 11.11 6.87 7.79
CA GLY A 92 10.96 8.11 7.02
C GLY A 92 12.26 8.89 6.81
N TRP A 93 12.12 10.16 6.42
CA TRP A 93 13.23 11.10 6.28
C TRP A 93 13.56 11.78 7.60
N TRP A 94 14.82 11.73 7.99
CA TRP A 94 15.37 12.44 9.15
C TRP A 94 16.42 13.44 8.68
N GLY A 95 16.29 14.71 9.08
CA GLY A 95 17.29 15.73 8.78
C GLY A 95 18.49 15.69 9.71
N SER A 96 19.61 16.29 9.30
CA SER A 96 20.84 16.32 10.09
C SER A 96 20.89 17.49 11.09
N SER A 97 20.28 18.61 10.73
CA SER A 97 20.27 19.86 11.47
C SER A 97 19.29 19.84 12.64
N MET A 98 19.66 20.49 13.73
CA MET A 98 18.84 20.63 14.92
C MET A 98 18.12 21.98 14.89
N SER A 99 16.86 22.01 15.30
CA SER A 99 16.13 23.25 15.55
C SER A 99 16.69 24.00 16.75
N ASP A 100 16.46 25.31 16.81
CA ASP A 100 16.83 26.14 17.96
C ASP A 100 15.88 25.96 19.16
N GLU A 101 16.00 26.81 20.17
CA GLU A 101 15.17 26.79 21.39
C GLU A 101 13.70 27.08 21.11
N ASP A 102 13.39 27.80 20.03
CA ASP A 102 12.03 28.14 19.60
C ASP A 102 11.50 27.16 18.54
N GLY A 103 12.31 26.17 18.14
CA GLY A 103 11.98 25.17 17.14
C GLY A 103 12.30 25.60 15.70
N TYR A 104 12.93 26.75 15.46
CA TYR A 104 13.27 27.22 14.13
C TYR A 104 14.53 26.55 13.57
N PHE A 105 14.55 26.31 12.27
CA PHE A 105 15.74 25.89 11.54
C PHE A 105 16.44 27.10 10.91
N SER A 106 17.77 27.03 10.80
CA SER A 106 18.56 28.03 10.07
C SER A 106 18.66 27.69 8.58
N SER A 107 18.78 28.72 7.73
CA SER A 107 19.05 28.50 6.30
C SER A 107 20.44 27.88 6.07
N PRO A 108 20.59 26.88 5.17
CA PRO A 108 19.55 26.30 4.31
C PRO A 108 18.58 25.41 5.10
N TYR A 109 17.28 25.69 4.98
CA TYR A 109 16.22 24.96 5.68
C TYR A 109 16.18 23.48 5.27
N PRO A 110 15.86 22.55 6.18
CA PRO A 110 15.59 21.17 5.83
C PRO A 110 14.55 21.09 4.71
N THR A 111 14.95 20.53 3.57
CA THR A 111 14.17 20.51 2.34
C THR A 111 14.10 19.12 1.77
N LEU A 112 12.89 18.63 1.55
CA LEU A 112 12.59 17.35 0.91
C LEU A 112 11.98 17.62 -0.46
N THR A 113 12.55 17.02 -1.49
CA THR A 113 12.13 17.16 -2.89
C THR A 113 11.65 15.82 -3.40
N VAL A 114 10.45 15.78 -3.97
CA VAL A 114 9.89 14.62 -4.66
C VAL A 114 9.70 15.00 -6.12
N ARG A 115 10.41 14.32 -7.02
CA ARG A 115 10.21 14.44 -8.48
C ARG A 115 9.41 13.28 -9.00
N PHE A 116 8.55 13.53 -9.98
CA PHE A 116 7.73 12.52 -10.64
C PHE A 116 7.37 12.98 -12.06
N PHE A 117 6.82 12.09 -12.87
CA PHE A 117 6.32 12.47 -14.19
C PHE A 117 5.16 13.47 -14.09
N ALA A 118 5.11 14.42 -15.03
CA ALA A 118 4.09 15.46 -15.11
C ALA A 118 2.69 14.91 -14.85
N ARG A 119 2.02 15.42 -13.81
CA ARG A 119 0.70 14.96 -13.40
C ARG A 119 -0.06 16.02 -12.62
N PRO A 120 -1.39 15.90 -12.55
CA PRO A 120 -2.18 16.76 -11.69
C PRO A 120 -1.99 16.45 -10.21
N VAL A 121 -2.01 17.48 -9.36
CA VAL A 121 -1.99 17.35 -7.89
C VAL A 121 -3.27 17.96 -7.31
N TYR A 122 -4.03 17.14 -6.59
CA TYR A 122 -5.33 17.52 -6.00
C TYR A 122 -5.28 17.73 -4.50
N GLY A 123 -4.28 17.16 -3.83
CA GLY A 123 -4.12 17.28 -2.40
C GLY A 123 -2.66 17.31 -2.02
N LEU A 124 -2.38 17.94 -0.89
CA LEU A 124 -1.07 17.96 -0.27
C LEU A 124 -1.17 17.24 1.06
N LYS A 125 -0.10 16.53 1.41
CA LYS A 125 -0.01 15.76 2.64
C LYS A 125 1.38 15.84 3.21
N VAL A 126 1.47 16.01 4.52
CA VAL A 126 2.72 15.95 5.28
C VAL A 126 2.41 15.22 6.58
N VAL A 127 3.18 14.17 6.88
CA VAL A 127 3.04 13.40 8.11
C VAL A 127 4.37 13.44 8.87
N GLY A 128 4.32 13.96 10.10
CA GLY A 128 5.43 13.94 11.06
C GLY A 128 5.62 12.57 11.70
N ASP A 129 6.37 12.51 12.81
CA ASP A 129 6.61 11.30 13.58
C ASP A 129 5.50 11.14 14.64
N ASP A 130 4.59 10.19 14.41
CA ASP A 130 3.46 9.89 15.29
C ASP A 130 3.90 9.22 16.59
N ALA A 131 4.90 8.33 16.56
CA ALA A 131 5.43 7.66 17.75
C ALA A 131 6.10 8.63 18.74
N ARG A 132 6.58 9.78 18.25
CA ARG A 132 7.19 10.84 19.07
C ARG A 132 6.29 12.06 19.28
N GLU A 133 5.12 12.08 18.64
CA GLU A 133 4.22 13.24 18.60
C GLU A 133 4.93 14.52 18.09
N GLU A 134 5.86 14.35 17.14
CA GLU A 134 6.66 15.42 16.57
C GLU A 134 6.20 15.76 15.15
N PHE A 135 6.02 17.05 14.86
CA PHE A 135 5.49 17.50 13.57
C PHE A 135 6.04 18.85 13.10
N PRO A 136 5.97 19.13 11.77
CA PRO A 136 6.33 20.44 11.25
C PRO A 136 5.26 21.45 11.64
N GLN A 137 5.68 22.53 12.30
CA GLN A 137 4.79 23.60 12.72
C GLN A 137 4.66 24.69 11.65
N ASP A 138 5.80 25.13 11.10
CA ASP A 138 5.84 26.09 10.00
C ASP A 138 6.62 25.49 8.83
N PHE A 139 5.99 25.42 7.66
CA PHE A 139 6.58 24.83 6.47
C PHE A 139 5.95 25.37 5.19
N ASP A 140 6.70 25.33 4.09
CA ASP A 140 6.19 25.62 2.75
C ASP A 140 6.18 24.37 1.90
N ILE A 141 5.17 24.22 1.04
CA ILE A 141 5.12 23.23 -0.03
C ILE A 141 5.13 23.98 -1.36
N ASN A 142 6.21 23.81 -2.11
CA ASN A 142 6.36 24.38 -3.45
C ASN A 142 6.07 23.33 -4.51
N LEU A 143 5.23 23.66 -5.48
CA LEU A 143 4.86 22.83 -6.62
C LEU A 143 5.46 23.42 -7.89
N TYR A 144 6.13 22.58 -8.67
CA TYR A 144 6.81 22.98 -9.90
C TYR A 144 6.26 22.22 -11.11
N GLU A 145 6.11 22.92 -12.22
CA GLU A 145 5.94 22.36 -13.56
C GLU A 145 7.28 22.51 -14.29
N GLU A 146 7.93 21.38 -14.54
CA GLU A 146 9.32 21.29 -14.98
C GLU A 146 10.26 22.04 -14.01
N GLU A 147 10.73 23.23 -14.40
CA GLU A 147 11.61 24.10 -13.59
C GLU A 147 10.90 25.37 -13.08
N ILE A 148 9.60 25.53 -13.38
CA ILE A 148 8.82 26.72 -13.06
C ILE A 148 8.01 26.48 -11.79
N LEU A 149 8.20 27.32 -10.78
CA LEU A 149 7.36 27.33 -9.58
C LEU A 149 5.95 27.83 -9.95
N VAL A 150 4.96 26.96 -9.82
CA VAL A 150 3.56 27.30 -10.15
C VAL A 150 2.70 27.59 -8.93
N HIS A 151 3.02 27.00 -7.78
CA HIS A 151 2.27 27.22 -6.55
C HIS A 151 3.15 27.09 -5.31
N THR A 152 2.86 27.89 -4.29
CA THR A 152 3.46 27.78 -2.95
C THR A 152 2.35 27.77 -1.93
N GLU A 153 2.31 26.74 -1.12
CA GLU A 153 1.44 26.63 0.03
C GLU A 153 2.26 26.85 1.30
N SER A 154 2.04 27.96 2.00
CA SER A 154 2.73 28.29 3.25
C SER A 154 1.83 28.02 4.45
N ILE A 155 2.27 27.14 5.34
CA ILE A 155 1.58 26.75 6.55
C ILE A 155 2.31 27.36 7.74
N VAL A 156 1.55 27.98 8.64
CA VAL A 156 2.05 28.57 9.89
C VAL A 156 1.20 28.07 11.05
N GLY A 157 1.85 27.60 12.11
CA GLY A 157 1.17 27.17 13.33
C GLY A 157 0.40 25.85 13.19
N ASN A 158 0.87 24.92 12.36
CA ASN A 158 0.32 23.57 12.34
C ASN A 158 0.45 22.91 13.73
N THR A 159 -0.58 22.17 14.14
CA THR A 159 -0.68 21.52 15.46
C THR A 159 -0.89 20.00 15.37
N GLY A 160 -1.04 19.45 14.16
CA GLY A 160 -1.27 18.03 13.94
C GLY A 160 -0.05 17.32 13.36
N VAL A 161 0.10 16.03 13.69
CA VAL A 161 1.12 15.16 13.10
C VAL A 161 0.87 14.91 11.62
N SER A 162 -0.39 14.62 11.26
CA SER A 162 -0.82 14.49 9.87
C SER A 162 -1.53 15.77 9.45
N TRP A 163 -0.92 16.48 8.50
CA TRP A 163 -1.51 17.63 7.84
C TRP A 163 -1.90 17.26 6.42
N GLN A 164 -3.12 17.62 6.03
CA GLN A 164 -3.65 17.40 4.69
C GLN A 164 -4.42 18.62 4.23
N LYS A 165 -4.34 18.94 2.94
CA LYS A 165 -5.10 20.02 2.32
C LYS A 165 -5.52 19.64 0.91
N ASP A 166 -6.81 19.80 0.62
CA ASP A 166 -7.33 19.73 -0.75
C ASP A 166 -6.97 21.03 -1.50
N ILE A 167 -6.39 20.87 -2.69
CA ILE A 167 -6.02 21.94 -3.61
C ILE A 167 -6.61 21.72 -5.01
N SER A 168 -7.67 20.91 -5.11
CA SER A 168 -8.32 20.56 -6.38
C SER A 168 -8.83 21.79 -7.12
N ASP A 169 -9.26 22.82 -6.39
CA ASP A 169 -9.73 24.09 -6.94
C ASP A 169 -8.64 24.87 -7.71
N LEU A 170 -7.35 24.59 -7.45
CA LEU A 170 -6.24 25.27 -8.13
C LEU A 170 -6.00 24.74 -9.55
N GLN A 171 -6.62 23.61 -9.93
CA GLN A 171 -6.56 23.03 -11.27
C GLN A 171 -5.11 22.82 -11.78
N LEU A 172 -4.19 22.46 -10.89
CA LEU A 172 -2.80 22.18 -11.23
C LEU A 172 -2.71 20.82 -11.95
N SER A 173 -2.49 20.84 -13.27
CA SER A 173 -2.62 19.65 -14.13
C SER A 173 -1.30 18.96 -14.46
N SER A 174 -0.15 19.64 -14.35
CA SER A 174 1.11 19.20 -14.97
C SER A 174 2.34 19.31 -14.05
N ILE A 175 2.16 19.14 -12.73
CA ILE A 175 3.25 19.20 -11.74
C ILE A 175 4.24 18.06 -11.97
N THR A 176 5.53 18.36 -11.90
CA THR A 176 6.64 17.40 -12.03
C THR A 176 7.48 17.30 -10.75
N GLU A 177 7.40 18.29 -9.86
CA GLU A 177 8.22 18.31 -8.64
C GLU A 177 7.46 18.99 -7.48
N MET A 178 7.60 18.42 -6.29
CA MET A 178 7.12 18.96 -5.02
C MET A 178 8.29 19.15 -4.07
N LYS A 179 8.41 20.32 -3.45
CA LYS A 179 9.41 20.60 -2.41
C LYS A 179 8.73 20.97 -1.09
N LEU A 180 8.98 20.19 -0.05
CA LEU A 180 8.68 20.54 1.34
C LEU A 180 9.88 21.29 1.93
N ILE A 181 9.66 22.48 2.48
CA ILE A 181 10.66 23.30 3.15
C ILE A 181 10.21 23.49 4.58
N VAL A 182 10.89 22.87 5.55
CA VAL A 182 10.53 22.95 6.96
C VAL A 182 11.26 24.11 7.63
N LYS A 183 10.50 25.08 8.15
CA LYS A 183 11.04 26.28 8.81
C LYS A 183 11.04 26.17 10.32
N ARG A 184 10.00 25.55 10.88
CA ARG A 184 9.82 25.37 12.33
C ARG A 184 9.30 24.00 12.66
N TRP A 185 9.89 23.39 13.68
CA TRP A 185 9.48 22.13 14.27
C TRP A 185 8.67 22.35 15.55
N SER A 186 7.75 21.43 15.84
CA SER A 186 6.95 21.41 17.06
C SER A 186 7.77 21.44 18.36
N HIS A 187 8.96 20.86 18.35
CA HIS A 187 9.82 20.69 19.52
C HIS A 187 11.19 21.36 19.31
N SER A 188 11.69 21.99 20.37
CA SER A 188 12.99 22.66 20.43
C SER A 188 14.15 21.67 20.41
N SER A 189 15.27 22.02 19.77
CA SER A 189 16.46 21.16 19.71
C SER A 189 16.17 19.75 19.18
N LYS A 190 15.43 19.68 18.07
CA LYS A 190 15.08 18.43 17.37
C LYS A 190 15.37 18.51 15.88
N GLN A 191 15.63 17.35 15.31
CA GLN A 191 15.74 17.17 13.86
C GLN A 191 14.35 17.01 13.25
N VAL A 192 14.19 17.42 11.99
CA VAL A 192 13.00 17.14 11.19
C VAL A 192 12.84 15.63 11.00
N LYS A 193 11.61 15.14 11.12
CA LYS A 193 11.23 13.73 10.91
C LYS A 193 9.94 13.66 10.12
N ILE A 194 10.00 13.23 8.86
CA ILE A 194 8.83 13.12 7.98
C ILE A 194 8.63 11.67 7.61
N LEU A 195 7.46 11.12 7.94
CA LEU A 195 7.07 9.75 7.59
C LEU A 195 6.50 9.65 6.18
N GLU A 196 5.67 10.62 5.77
CA GLU A 196 5.01 10.62 4.45
C GLU A 196 4.83 12.06 3.95
N PHE A 197 5.14 12.32 2.68
CA PHE A 197 4.99 13.62 2.01
C PHE A 197 4.30 13.52 0.64
N PHE A 198 3.92 12.32 0.20
CA PHE A 198 3.33 12.13 -1.12
C PHE A 198 1.81 11.96 -1.07
N SER A 199 1.13 12.57 -2.04
CA SER A 199 -0.29 12.33 -2.27
C SER A 199 -0.47 11.33 -3.41
N SER A 200 -0.82 10.08 -3.07
CA SER A 200 -1.41 9.17 -4.06
C SER A 200 -2.81 9.69 -4.43
N VAL A 201 -3.20 9.57 -5.70
CA VAL A 201 -4.57 9.91 -6.11
C VAL A 201 -5.44 8.71 -5.81
N GLN A 202 -6.15 8.77 -4.70
CA GLN A 202 -7.10 7.77 -4.27
C GLN A 202 -8.51 8.36 -4.38
N GLU A 203 -9.42 7.63 -5.03
CA GLU A 203 -10.85 7.96 -5.01
C GLU A 203 -11.62 6.86 -4.29
N ILE A 204 -12.50 7.26 -3.37
CA ILE A 204 -13.46 6.37 -2.72
C ILE A 204 -14.81 6.56 -3.40
N TYR A 205 -15.39 5.45 -3.83
CA TYR A 205 -16.73 5.35 -4.37
C TYR A 205 -17.62 4.68 -3.33
N ASP A 206 -18.71 5.34 -2.96
CA ASP A 206 -19.73 4.79 -2.07
C ASP A 206 -20.94 4.27 -2.88
N ASP A 207 -21.95 3.77 -2.17
CA ASP A 207 -23.11 3.01 -2.66
C ASP A 207 -23.85 3.63 -3.87
N ASP A 208 -23.92 4.97 -3.96
CA ASP A 208 -24.60 5.70 -5.04
C ASP A 208 -23.78 5.78 -6.34
N GLN A 209 -22.47 5.57 -6.25
CA GLN A 209 -21.54 5.60 -7.37
C GLN A 209 -21.18 4.20 -7.88
N ILE A 210 -21.54 3.15 -7.13
CA ILE A 210 -21.24 1.76 -7.48
C ILE A 210 -22.48 1.13 -8.13
N MET A 211 -22.36 0.72 -9.39
CA MET A 211 -23.44 0.04 -10.11
C MET A 211 -23.39 -1.48 -9.95
N GLN A 212 -22.18 -2.05 -9.83
CA GLN A 212 -22.00 -3.49 -9.71
C GLN A 212 -20.67 -3.83 -9.05
N ILE A 213 -20.69 -4.83 -8.17
CA ILE A 213 -19.53 -5.59 -7.72
C ILE A 213 -19.83 -7.07 -7.93
N ASN A 214 -18.96 -7.77 -8.62
CA ASN A 214 -18.98 -9.21 -8.74
C ASN A 214 -17.64 -9.75 -8.22
N LEU A 215 -17.65 -10.60 -7.20
CA LEU A 215 -16.45 -11.16 -6.60
C LEU A 215 -16.45 -12.68 -6.82
N LEU A 216 -15.40 -13.17 -7.46
CA LEU A 216 -15.08 -14.59 -7.59
C LEU A 216 -13.90 -14.91 -6.69
N GLU A 217 -14.18 -15.62 -5.59
CA GLU A 217 -13.15 -16.17 -4.71
C GLU A 217 -13.05 -17.67 -4.94
N GLU A 218 -11.88 -18.11 -5.35
CA GLU A 218 -11.59 -19.50 -5.64
C GLU A 218 -10.23 -19.85 -5.05
N ARG A 219 -10.14 -21.03 -4.47
CA ARG A 219 -8.89 -21.59 -3.94
C ARG A 219 -8.27 -22.61 -4.90
N GLU A 220 -9.09 -23.21 -5.76
CA GLU A 220 -8.72 -24.27 -6.69
C GLU A 220 -9.47 -24.08 -8.01
N LEU A 221 -8.83 -24.35 -9.15
CA LEU A 221 -9.50 -24.44 -10.44
C LEU A 221 -10.02 -25.87 -10.63
N SER A 222 -11.32 -26.02 -10.83
CA SER A 222 -11.95 -27.32 -11.06
C SER A 222 -11.75 -27.78 -12.51
N ASP A 223 -10.50 -28.09 -12.90
CA ASP A 223 -10.17 -28.58 -14.24
C ASP A 223 -9.68 -30.03 -14.20
N GLY A 224 -10.55 -30.94 -13.75
CA GLY A 224 -10.48 -32.40 -13.98
C GLY A 224 -9.24 -33.19 -13.51
N SER A 225 -8.20 -32.56 -12.98
CA SER A 225 -6.96 -33.17 -12.46
C SER A 225 -7.00 -33.32 -10.93
N LEU A 226 -6.03 -34.04 -10.37
CA LEU A 226 -5.90 -34.16 -8.91
C LEU A 226 -5.76 -32.73 -8.31
N PRO A 227 -6.59 -32.36 -7.32
CA PRO A 227 -6.74 -30.96 -6.86
C PRO A 227 -5.55 -30.44 -6.03
N ILE A 228 -4.41 -31.14 -6.03
CA ILE A 228 -3.27 -30.84 -5.16
C ILE A 228 -2.35 -29.84 -5.87
N GLY A 229 -2.11 -28.68 -5.24
CA GLY A 229 -1.19 -27.68 -5.76
C GLY A 229 -1.76 -26.81 -6.90
N ASN A 230 -3.07 -26.73 -7.09
CA ASN A 230 -3.65 -25.71 -7.98
C ASN A 230 -3.65 -24.35 -7.29
N ILE A 231 -3.23 -23.29 -7.99
CA ILE A 231 -3.29 -21.91 -7.53
C ILE A 231 -4.20 -21.11 -8.45
N SER A 232 -5.27 -20.55 -7.90
CA SER A 232 -6.14 -19.56 -8.54
C SER A 232 -5.79 -18.14 -8.09
N SER A 233 -6.33 -17.15 -8.80
CA SER A 233 -6.29 -15.75 -8.41
C SER A 233 -7.73 -15.30 -8.26
N ASN A 234 -8.07 -14.70 -7.11
CA ASN A 234 -9.39 -14.12 -6.92
C ASN A 234 -9.61 -12.99 -7.93
N GLU A 235 -10.83 -12.88 -8.46
CA GLU A 235 -11.20 -11.91 -9.49
C GLU A 235 -12.37 -11.05 -9.00
N ILE A 236 -12.33 -9.76 -9.29
CA ILE A 236 -13.41 -8.83 -9.02
C ILE A 236 -13.76 -8.04 -10.28
N ASP A 237 -15.03 -8.06 -10.68
CA ASP A 237 -15.55 -7.16 -11.70
C ASP A 237 -16.30 -6.01 -11.03
N ILE A 238 -15.94 -4.78 -11.41
CA ILE A 238 -16.60 -3.59 -10.91
C ILE A 238 -17.20 -2.76 -12.04
N LYS A 239 -18.33 -2.11 -11.75
CA LYS A 239 -18.92 -1.06 -12.60
C LYS A 239 -19.17 0.17 -11.75
N LEU A 240 -18.52 1.27 -12.12
CA LEU A 240 -18.63 2.57 -11.48
C LEU A 240 -19.45 3.51 -12.36
N SER A 241 -20.29 4.33 -11.74
CA SER A 241 -21.07 5.36 -12.42
C SER A 241 -20.16 6.38 -13.10
N ASN A 242 -20.46 6.69 -14.36
CA ASN A 242 -19.76 7.68 -15.19
C ASN A 242 -20.74 8.75 -15.70
N ILE A 243 -21.79 9.07 -14.93
CA ILE A 243 -22.82 10.06 -15.30
C ILE A 243 -22.22 11.46 -15.49
N ASP A 244 -21.16 11.77 -14.75
CA ASP A 244 -20.42 13.04 -14.82
C ASP A 244 -19.26 13.03 -15.83
N TYR A 245 -19.14 11.95 -16.62
CA TYR A 245 -18.07 11.78 -17.62
C TYR A 245 -16.66 11.86 -17.04
N ARG A 246 -16.45 11.56 -15.74
CA ARG A 246 -15.11 11.59 -15.12
C ARG A 246 -14.16 10.53 -15.69
N PHE A 247 -14.68 9.38 -16.13
CA PHE A 247 -13.86 8.32 -16.70
C PHE A 247 -13.64 8.47 -18.22
N SER A 248 -14.31 9.43 -18.84
CA SER A 248 -14.28 9.60 -20.29
C SER A 248 -12.95 10.20 -20.76
N ALA A 249 -12.31 9.54 -21.72
CA ALA A 249 -11.03 9.98 -22.27
C ALA A 249 -11.07 11.40 -22.86
N GLY A 250 -12.22 11.83 -23.42
CA GLY A 250 -12.42 13.18 -23.96
C GLY A 250 -12.58 14.27 -22.90
N ASN A 251 -12.77 13.93 -21.62
CA ASN A 251 -12.88 14.91 -20.54
C ASN A 251 -11.48 15.28 -20.01
N ILE A 252 -10.84 16.24 -20.67
CA ILE A 252 -9.51 16.75 -20.29
C ILE A 252 -9.49 17.45 -18.93
N ASN A 253 -10.64 17.89 -18.43
CA ASN A 253 -10.77 18.53 -17.11
C ASN A 253 -10.98 17.50 -15.98
N SER A 254 -11.15 16.22 -16.32
CA SER A 254 -11.34 15.18 -15.31
C SER A 254 -10.07 14.96 -14.50
N PRO A 255 -10.19 14.76 -13.18
CA PRO A 255 -9.06 14.37 -12.34
C PRO A 255 -8.35 13.08 -12.75
N LEU A 256 -9.09 12.22 -13.46
CA LEU A 256 -8.67 10.89 -13.90
C LEU A 256 -8.17 10.87 -15.35
N HIS A 257 -8.13 12.03 -16.03
CA HIS A 257 -7.64 12.12 -17.40
C HIS A 257 -6.22 11.52 -17.51
N GLN A 258 -6.03 10.59 -18.45
CA GLN A 258 -4.79 9.80 -18.64
C GLN A 258 -4.33 8.90 -17.48
N LYS A 259 -5.08 8.83 -16.37
CA LYS A 259 -4.75 7.98 -15.21
C LYS A 259 -5.44 6.63 -15.23
N ILE A 260 -6.46 6.48 -16.07
CA ILE A 260 -7.18 5.23 -16.33
C ILE A 260 -6.28 4.30 -17.16
N LYS A 261 -5.47 3.52 -16.46
CA LYS A 261 -4.55 2.54 -17.02
C LYS A 261 -4.77 1.20 -16.35
N VAL A 262 -4.15 0.16 -16.92
CA VAL A 262 -4.04 -1.13 -16.24
C VAL A 262 -3.25 -1.00 -14.95
N ASN A 263 -3.37 -2.00 -14.09
CA ASN A 263 -2.64 -2.15 -12.85
C ASN A 263 -2.94 -1.03 -11.83
N ARG A 264 -4.21 -0.67 -11.63
CA ARG A 264 -4.63 0.22 -10.52
C ARG A 264 -5.05 -0.60 -9.33
N LYS A 265 -4.60 -0.22 -8.14
CA LYS A 265 -4.97 -0.92 -6.91
C LYS A 265 -6.41 -0.59 -6.55
N ILE A 266 -7.20 -1.61 -6.30
CA ILE A 266 -8.61 -1.55 -5.97
C ILE A 266 -8.79 -2.28 -4.64
N ARG A 267 -9.37 -1.60 -3.66
CA ARG A 267 -9.85 -2.21 -2.41
C ARG A 267 -11.36 -2.13 -2.38
N ALA A 268 -12.01 -3.25 -2.05
CA ALA A 268 -13.45 -3.31 -1.99
C ALA A 268 -13.91 -3.75 -0.60
N TRP A 269 -15.03 -3.19 -0.16
CA TRP A 269 -15.68 -3.55 1.10
C TRP A 269 -17.18 -3.75 0.90
N LEU A 270 -17.74 -4.71 1.64
CA LEU A 270 -19.17 -4.91 1.78
C LEU A 270 -19.58 -4.48 3.19
N GLY A 271 -20.44 -3.47 3.26
CA GLY A 271 -21.02 -2.95 4.48
C GLY A 271 -22.40 -3.50 4.77
N LEU A 272 -22.75 -3.57 6.05
CA LEU A 272 -24.12 -3.79 6.51
C LEU A 272 -24.49 -2.68 7.50
N GLU A 273 -25.63 -2.04 7.27
CA GLU A 273 -26.17 -1.06 8.22
C GLU A 273 -26.73 -1.79 9.44
N LEU A 274 -26.19 -1.48 10.62
CA LEU A 274 -26.60 -2.03 11.90
C LEU A 274 -27.85 -1.29 12.43
N PRO A 275 -28.57 -1.86 13.42
CA PRO A 275 -29.78 -1.23 13.98
C PRO A 275 -29.56 0.16 14.59
N ASN A 276 -28.32 0.50 14.95
CA ASN A 276 -27.92 1.80 15.48
C ASN A 276 -27.59 2.84 14.38
N GLY A 277 -27.72 2.49 13.10
CA GLY A 277 -27.41 3.35 11.95
C GLY A 277 -25.92 3.41 11.57
N ILE A 278 -25.05 2.66 12.26
CA ILE A 278 -23.63 2.54 11.91
C ILE A 278 -23.48 1.49 10.81
N ILE A 279 -22.62 1.75 9.83
CA ILE A 279 -22.28 0.78 8.80
C ILE A 279 -21.00 0.06 9.19
N GLU A 280 -21.08 -1.26 9.37
CA GLU A 280 -19.91 -2.09 9.59
C GLU A 280 -19.45 -2.68 8.26
N TYR A 281 -18.23 -2.33 7.83
CA TYR A 281 -17.63 -2.75 6.57
C TYR A 281 -16.72 -3.96 6.74
N LEU A 282 -16.90 -4.96 5.87
CA LEU A 282 -16.03 -6.12 5.75
C LEU A 282 -15.18 -6.01 4.48
N PRO A 283 -13.87 -6.25 4.56
CA PRO A 283 -13.02 -6.24 3.37
C PRO A 283 -13.38 -7.43 2.47
N LEU A 284 -13.52 -7.15 1.18
CA LEU A 284 -13.66 -8.15 0.12
C LEU A 284 -12.30 -8.55 -0.46
N GLY A 285 -11.30 -7.67 -0.39
CA GLY A 285 -9.94 -7.95 -0.84
C GLY A 285 -9.23 -6.73 -1.43
N THR A 286 -7.97 -6.93 -1.81
CA THR A 286 -7.19 -5.98 -2.60
C THR A 286 -6.88 -6.62 -3.95
N PHE A 287 -7.13 -5.87 -5.01
CA PHE A 287 -7.02 -6.32 -6.39
C PHE A 287 -6.29 -5.28 -7.24
N TRP A 288 -5.80 -5.70 -8.41
CA TRP A 288 -5.14 -4.86 -9.39
C TRP A 288 -5.90 -4.92 -10.70
N SER A 289 -6.32 -3.75 -11.20
CA SER A 289 -7.16 -3.62 -12.38
C SER A 289 -6.47 -4.13 -13.64
N GLY A 290 -7.24 -4.77 -14.51
CA GLY A 290 -6.90 -4.95 -15.90
C GLY A 290 -7.23 -3.70 -16.70
N ASP A 291 -7.60 -3.90 -17.96
CA ASP A 291 -8.07 -2.82 -18.83
C ASP A 291 -9.39 -2.23 -18.30
N TRP A 292 -9.53 -0.92 -18.48
CA TRP A 292 -10.75 -0.20 -18.18
C TRP A 292 -11.55 -0.02 -19.47
N SER A 293 -12.81 -0.46 -19.45
CA SER A 293 -13.76 -0.24 -20.52
C SER A 293 -14.66 0.93 -20.15
N VAL A 294 -14.51 2.03 -20.89
CA VAL A 294 -15.34 3.24 -20.77
C VAL A 294 -15.94 3.54 -22.14
N SER A 295 -17.20 3.15 -22.35
CA SER A 295 -17.91 3.44 -23.60
C SER A 295 -18.58 4.81 -23.53
N GLU A 296 -18.50 5.60 -24.61
CA GLU A 296 -19.20 6.89 -24.71
C GLU A 296 -20.74 6.75 -24.71
N GLN A 297 -21.23 5.54 -25.00
CA GLN A 297 -22.66 5.23 -25.04
C GLN A 297 -23.19 4.69 -23.71
N GLN A 298 -22.30 4.41 -22.75
CA GLN A 298 -22.67 3.86 -21.44
C GLN A 298 -22.37 4.87 -20.34
N ILE A 299 -23.24 4.89 -19.34
CA ILE A 299 -23.10 5.77 -18.16
C ILE A 299 -22.25 5.13 -17.06
N TYR A 300 -21.35 4.20 -17.41
CA TYR A 300 -20.49 3.52 -16.46
C TYR A 300 -19.10 3.23 -17.03
N ALA A 301 -18.12 3.14 -16.13
CA ALA A 301 -16.81 2.59 -16.37
C ALA A 301 -16.73 1.20 -15.75
N SER A 302 -16.07 0.26 -16.42
CA SER A 302 -15.95 -1.11 -15.92
C SER A 302 -14.54 -1.65 -16.06
N THR A 303 -14.14 -2.52 -15.12
CA THR A 303 -12.86 -3.23 -15.18
C THR A 303 -12.98 -4.56 -14.44
N SER A 304 -12.16 -5.54 -14.85
CA SER A 304 -11.90 -6.77 -14.10
C SER A 304 -10.53 -6.63 -13.45
N ALA A 305 -10.43 -6.98 -12.18
CA ALA A 305 -9.22 -6.88 -11.38
C ALA A 305 -8.92 -8.20 -10.70
N ARG A 306 -7.63 -8.48 -10.49
CA ARG A 306 -7.16 -9.75 -9.88
C ARG A 306 -6.28 -9.50 -8.68
N ASP A 307 -6.22 -10.48 -7.79
CA ASP A 307 -5.37 -10.40 -6.61
C ASP A 307 -3.86 -10.44 -6.93
N ARG A 308 -3.04 -10.37 -5.87
CA ARG A 308 -1.59 -10.34 -5.94
C ARG A 308 -0.97 -11.58 -6.61
N LEU A 309 -1.65 -12.73 -6.59
CA LEU A 309 -1.13 -13.95 -7.23
C LEU A 309 -1.05 -13.78 -8.75
N GLU A 310 -1.91 -12.96 -9.36
CA GLU A 310 -1.82 -12.64 -10.79
C GLU A 310 -0.55 -11.85 -11.11
N LEU A 311 -0.03 -11.07 -10.17
CA LEU A 311 1.19 -10.30 -10.36
C LEU A 311 2.43 -11.17 -10.24
N LEU A 312 2.43 -12.11 -9.30
CA LEU A 312 3.46 -13.15 -9.21
C LEU A 312 3.49 -14.08 -10.43
N ARG A 313 2.42 -14.14 -11.22
CA ARG A 313 2.40 -14.83 -12.52
C ARG A 313 3.18 -14.07 -13.59
N LYS A 314 3.28 -12.74 -13.48
CA LYS A 314 3.94 -11.85 -14.45
C LYS A 314 5.43 -11.66 -14.17
N THR A 315 5.88 -11.87 -12.94
CA THR A 315 7.30 -11.83 -12.54
C THR A 315 7.95 -13.21 -12.67
N THR A 316 9.26 -13.24 -12.94
CA THR A 316 10.00 -14.49 -13.19
C THR A 316 11.06 -14.72 -12.12
N PHE A 317 10.97 -15.87 -11.44
CA PHE A 317 12.00 -16.39 -10.54
C PHE A 317 13.11 -17.03 -11.38
N SER A 318 14.24 -16.35 -11.49
CA SER A 318 15.36 -16.76 -12.38
C SER A 318 16.71 -16.86 -11.66
N THR A 319 16.77 -16.43 -10.41
CA THR A 319 17.96 -16.38 -9.56
C THR A 319 18.18 -17.67 -8.75
N SER A 320 17.34 -18.70 -8.98
CA SER A 320 17.40 -19.97 -8.27
C SER A 320 18.80 -20.59 -8.36
N GLN A 321 19.36 -20.87 -7.20
CA GLN A 321 20.57 -21.67 -7.07
C GLN A 321 20.20 -23.12 -6.77
N VAL A 322 21.20 -24.01 -6.73
CA VAL A 322 21.00 -25.38 -6.26
C VAL A 322 21.09 -25.37 -4.74
N TYR A 323 19.97 -25.63 -4.07
CA TYR A 323 19.87 -25.66 -2.62
C TYR A 323 20.02 -27.09 -2.10
N GLN A 324 20.81 -27.29 -1.04
CA GLN A 324 21.00 -28.59 -0.41
C GLN A 324 20.34 -28.64 0.97
N ASN A 325 19.63 -29.74 1.27
CA ASN A 325 18.93 -29.97 2.54
C ASN A 325 18.10 -28.77 2.99
N ILE A 326 17.35 -28.18 2.06
CA ILE A 326 16.55 -26.99 2.30
C ILE A 326 15.11 -27.38 2.64
N THR A 327 14.48 -26.62 3.55
CA THR A 327 13.06 -26.82 3.87
C THR A 327 12.18 -26.11 2.86
N LEU A 328 10.97 -26.61 2.63
CA LEU A 328 9.97 -25.92 1.81
C LEU A 328 9.66 -24.51 2.35
N TYR A 329 9.69 -24.34 3.67
CA TYR A 329 9.54 -23.03 4.31
C TYR A 329 10.60 -22.03 3.84
N LYS A 330 11.88 -22.45 3.84
CA LYS A 330 12.99 -21.59 3.38
C LYS A 330 12.94 -21.34 1.88
N LEU A 331 12.51 -22.32 1.08
CA LEU A 331 12.30 -22.13 -0.35
C LEU A 331 11.22 -21.09 -0.63
N ALA A 332 10.09 -21.13 0.08
CA ALA A 332 9.04 -20.12 -0.05
C ALA A 332 9.56 -18.71 0.30
N LEU A 333 10.34 -18.57 1.38
CA LEU A 333 10.97 -17.30 1.73
C LEU A 333 11.89 -16.76 0.63
N ILE A 334 12.70 -17.62 0.00
CA ILE A 334 13.58 -17.19 -1.10
C ILE A 334 12.77 -16.71 -2.30
N VAL A 335 11.65 -17.37 -2.61
CA VAL A 335 10.76 -16.95 -3.70
C VAL A 335 10.10 -15.62 -3.39
N PHE A 336 9.70 -15.35 -2.13
CA PHE A 336 9.15 -14.06 -1.74
C PHE A 336 10.20 -12.95 -1.73
N ASP A 337 11.42 -13.22 -1.27
CA ASP A 337 12.55 -12.28 -1.28
C ASP A 337 12.95 -11.88 -2.70
N ASP A 338 12.97 -12.82 -3.66
CA ASP A 338 13.23 -12.51 -5.08
C ASP A 338 12.06 -11.76 -5.76
N ALA A 339 10.84 -11.97 -5.26
CA ALA A 339 9.64 -11.30 -5.76
C ALA A 339 9.44 -9.89 -5.17
N ASP A 340 10.35 -9.41 -4.32
CA ASP A 340 10.24 -8.16 -3.55
C ASP A 340 8.89 -8.08 -2.79
N ILE A 341 8.48 -9.17 -2.13
CA ILE A 341 7.27 -9.21 -1.28
C ILE A 341 7.66 -9.04 0.18
N GLU A 342 7.05 -8.05 0.84
CA GLU A 342 7.35 -7.69 2.23
C GLU A 342 6.83 -8.74 3.23
N ALA A 343 7.45 -8.79 4.41
CA ALA A 343 7.16 -9.79 5.44
C ALA A 343 5.72 -9.74 6.00
N ASP A 344 5.04 -8.60 5.89
CA ASP A 344 3.64 -8.41 6.29
C ASP A 344 2.63 -8.80 5.18
N GLU A 345 3.11 -9.11 3.97
CA GLU A 345 2.29 -9.43 2.79
C GLU A 345 2.22 -10.94 2.50
N TYR A 346 2.92 -11.77 3.27
CA TYR A 346 2.82 -13.22 3.19
C TYR A 346 2.74 -13.89 4.57
N TRP A 347 2.23 -15.11 4.59
CA TRP A 347 2.25 -15.98 5.75
C TRP A 347 2.57 -17.40 5.29
N ILE A 348 3.61 -18.00 5.88
CA ILE A 348 4.02 -19.37 5.58
C ILE A 348 3.79 -20.20 6.84
N ASP A 349 3.11 -21.33 6.68
CA ASP A 349 2.90 -22.30 7.74
C ASP A 349 4.23 -22.92 8.22
N THR A 350 4.44 -22.95 9.53
CA THR A 350 5.62 -23.55 10.15
C THR A 350 5.74 -25.04 9.89
N GLU A 351 4.63 -25.74 9.57
CA GLU A 351 4.64 -27.15 9.17
C GLU A 351 5.58 -27.40 7.97
N LEU A 352 5.76 -26.42 7.08
CA LEU A 352 6.66 -26.51 5.92
C LEU A 352 8.15 -26.66 6.32
N GLN A 353 8.52 -26.45 7.59
CA GLN A 353 9.87 -26.69 8.10
C GLN A 353 10.19 -28.19 8.23
N GLU A 354 9.19 -29.06 8.35
CA GLU A 354 9.36 -30.50 8.49
C GLU A 354 9.70 -31.17 7.13
N PHE A 355 9.36 -30.52 6.02
CA PHE A 355 9.61 -31.00 4.67
C PHE A 355 10.98 -30.56 4.18
N VAL A 356 11.99 -31.41 4.39
CA VAL A 356 13.36 -31.19 3.92
C VAL A 356 13.56 -31.84 2.54
N ILE A 357 13.93 -31.03 1.55
CA ILE A 357 14.31 -31.50 0.22
C ILE A 357 15.84 -31.60 0.16
N PRO A 358 16.40 -32.78 -0.17
CA PRO A 358 17.85 -32.96 -0.29
C PRO A 358 18.48 -32.04 -1.33
N TRP A 359 17.79 -31.81 -2.45
CA TRP A 359 18.21 -30.95 -3.56
C TRP A 359 17.02 -30.18 -4.12
N GLY A 360 17.01 -28.85 -3.97
CA GLY A 360 16.00 -27.95 -4.52
C GLY A 360 16.58 -27.10 -5.65
N TYR A 361 15.90 -27.04 -6.79
CA TYR A 361 16.26 -26.18 -7.91
C TYR A 361 15.02 -25.85 -8.75
N PHE A 362 14.88 -24.59 -9.14
CA PHE A 362 13.85 -24.15 -10.09
C PHE A 362 14.50 -23.76 -11.41
N GLN A 363 13.94 -24.25 -12.51
CA GLN A 363 14.16 -23.61 -13.80
C GLN A 363 13.54 -22.21 -13.79
N PRO A 364 13.91 -21.30 -14.70
CA PRO A 364 13.25 -20.00 -14.81
C PRO A 364 11.74 -20.17 -14.98
N VAL A 365 10.98 -19.86 -13.93
CA VAL A 365 9.52 -20.00 -13.86
C VAL A 365 8.92 -18.75 -13.22
N SER A 366 7.61 -18.54 -13.36
CA SER A 366 6.97 -17.44 -12.62
C SER A 366 7.05 -17.68 -11.10
N HIS A 367 7.08 -16.62 -10.29
CA HIS A 367 7.06 -16.77 -8.82
C HIS A 367 5.83 -17.54 -8.35
N ARG A 368 4.68 -17.31 -9.01
CA ARG A 368 3.46 -18.08 -8.75
C ARG A 368 3.65 -19.58 -9.00
N GLU A 369 4.34 -19.93 -10.07
CA GLU A 369 4.63 -21.33 -10.42
C GLU A 369 5.63 -21.97 -9.46
N ALA A 370 6.63 -21.22 -8.97
CA ALA A 370 7.54 -21.69 -7.94
C ALA A 370 6.77 -22.00 -6.64
N LEU A 371 5.87 -21.12 -6.20
CA LEU A 371 4.99 -21.36 -5.05
C LEU A 371 4.05 -22.55 -5.28
N ARG A 372 3.57 -22.74 -6.51
CA ARG A 372 2.76 -23.90 -6.91
C ARG A 372 3.49 -25.21 -6.67
N GLN A 373 4.74 -25.30 -7.13
CA GLN A 373 5.58 -26.49 -6.97
C GLN A 373 5.93 -26.76 -5.50
N ILE A 374 6.14 -25.70 -4.70
CA ILE A 374 6.34 -25.82 -3.25
C ILE A 374 5.11 -26.42 -2.58
N ALA A 375 3.92 -25.92 -2.91
CA ALA A 375 2.66 -26.42 -2.37
C ALA A 375 2.39 -27.87 -2.81
N GLU A 376 2.65 -28.19 -4.08
CA GLU A 376 2.53 -29.55 -4.61
C GLU A 376 3.46 -30.53 -3.89
N ALA A 377 4.68 -30.12 -3.54
CA ALA A 377 5.66 -30.96 -2.87
C ALA A 377 5.28 -31.36 -1.43
N CYS A 378 4.57 -30.51 -0.69
CA CYS A 378 4.04 -30.86 0.64
C CYS A 378 2.58 -31.35 0.61
N GLY A 379 1.91 -31.31 -0.55
CA GLY A 379 0.47 -31.52 -0.62
C GLY A 379 -0.33 -30.43 0.09
N GLY A 380 0.21 -29.20 0.13
CA GLY A 380 -0.38 -28.01 0.72
C GLY A 380 -1.17 -27.16 -0.29
N GLN A 381 -1.45 -25.90 0.08
CA GLN A 381 -2.22 -24.96 -0.72
C GLN A 381 -1.69 -23.53 -0.63
N VAL A 382 -1.93 -22.73 -1.67
CA VAL A 382 -1.53 -21.32 -1.72
C VAL A 382 -2.68 -20.47 -2.22
N TYR A 383 -3.02 -19.42 -1.50
CA TYR A 383 -4.07 -18.46 -1.88
C TYR A 383 -3.80 -17.07 -1.30
N CYS A 384 -4.42 -16.03 -1.86
CA CYS A 384 -4.40 -14.68 -1.29
C CYS A 384 -5.66 -14.48 -0.44
N ASP A 385 -5.50 -14.01 0.81
CA ASP A 385 -6.63 -13.72 1.66
C ASP A 385 -7.20 -12.29 1.43
N ARG A 386 -8.37 -12.02 2.02
CA ARG A 386 -9.03 -10.71 1.89
C ARG A 386 -8.28 -9.55 2.56
N LYS A 387 -7.23 -9.83 3.35
CA LYS A 387 -6.33 -8.83 3.93
C LYS A 387 -5.10 -8.59 3.06
N ASN A 388 -5.06 -9.16 1.85
CA ASN A 388 -3.93 -9.07 0.93
C ASN A 388 -2.66 -9.78 1.44
N VAL A 389 -2.83 -10.87 2.19
CA VAL A 389 -1.73 -11.74 2.62
C VAL A 389 -1.72 -13.00 1.77
N ILE A 390 -0.58 -13.31 1.14
CA ILE A 390 -0.37 -14.59 0.45
C ILE A 390 -0.12 -15.67 1.48
N ARG A 391 -1.05 -16.62 1.60
CA ARG A 391 -0.95 -17.74 2.55
C ARG A 391 -0.40 -18.97 1.85
N VAL A 392 0.66 -19.54 2.41
CA VAL A 392 1.24 -20.83 2.03
C VAL A 392 0.99 -21.80 3.18
N GLU A 393 0.03 -22.70 2.99
CA GLU A 393 -0.47 -23.62 4.01
C GLU A 393 0.00 -25.06 3.77
N GLY A 394 0.36 -25.76 4.84
CA GLY A 394 0.73 -27.17 4.79
C GLY A 394 -0.48 -28.11 4.66
N PRO A 395 -0.23 -29.42 4.51
CA PRO A 395 -1.28 -30.42 4.32
C PRO A 395 -2.26 -30.51 5.50
N SER A 396 -1.86 -30.11 6.71
CA SER A 396 -2.75 -30.12 7.88
C SER A 396 -3.95 -29.18 7.72
N PHE A 397 -3.84 -28.13 6.91
CA PHE A 397 -4.95 -27.21 6.61
C PHE A 397 -5.97 -27.76 5.61
N ILE A 398 -5.62 -28.82 4.86
CA ILE A 398 -6.50 -29.45 3.87
C ILE A 398 -7.35 -30.55 4.53
N ASN A 399 -6.83 -31.20 5.58
CA ASN A 399 -7.51 -32.31 6.25
C ASN A 399 -8.63 -31.91 7.23
N ILE A 400 -8.98 -30.63 7.35
CA ILE A 400 -10.08 -30.20 8.23
C ILE A 400 -11.41 -30.25 7.46
N LYS A 401 -11.94 -31.46 7.28
CA LYS A 401 -13.39 -31.78 7.24
C LYS A 401 -13.57 -33.30 7.09
N GLY A 402 -13.47 -33.98 8.22
CA GLY A 402 -13.82 -35.37 8.40
C GLY A 402 -14.39 -35.61 9.80
N GLU A 403 -15.43 -34.86 10.15
CA GLU A 403 -16.40 -35.22 11.20
C GLU A 403 -17.83 -34.91 10.72
#